data_AF-A0A7C0ZS79-F1
#
_entry.id   AF-A0A7C0ZS79-F1
#
_cell.length_a   1.000
_cell.length_b   1.000
_cell.length_c   1.000
_cell.angle_alpha   90.00
_cell.angle_beta   90.00
_cell.angle_gamma   90.00
#
_symmetry.space_group_name_H-M   'P 1'
#
loop_
_entity.id
_entity.type
_entity.pdbx_description
1 polymer ?
#
loop_
_entity_poly.entity_id
_entity_poly.type
_entity_poly.pdbx_seq_one_letter_code
_entity_poly.pdbx_strand_id
1 'polypeptide(L)'
;MNPNNQNPLAALKDIHLPPVPGWFPPAPGWWILGFSLLALSGYAFYKWRQRQLFLRPITLALRELSQLELKSNDPDIQCRTLQEISTLLRRFCLVFFTHRQVAGLCGQSWLDFLKERAGEKDLKITDAELLPLLEEAYAPVAAVDLEALGNVVEKWLVAQKRKTRRRS
;
A
#
# COMPACT_ATOMS: atom_id res chain seq x y z
N MET A 1 -18.62 -84.34 54.06
CA MET A 1 -19.06 -82.94 54.30
C MET A 1 -18.05 -82.03 53.63
N ASN A 2 -18.42 -81.40 52.51
CA ASN A 2 -17.56 -80.48 51.75
C ASN A 2 -17.69 -79.07 52.35
N PRO A 3 -16.65 -78.47 52.96
CA PRO A 3 -16.60 -77.03 53.12
C PRO A 3 -16.09 -76.44 51.81
N ASN A 4 -17.02 -76.19 50.89
CA ASN A 4 -16.78 -75.38 49.70
C ASN A 4 -16.61 -73.92 50.17
N ASN A 5 -15.45 -73.60 50.74
CA ASN A 5 -15.11 -72.26 51.19
C ASN A 5 -14.68 -71.45 49.97
N GLN A 6 -15.66 -71.19 49.09
CA GLN A 6 -15.52 -70.28 47.97
C GLN A 6 -15.36 -68.90 48.56
N ASN A 7 -14.11 -68.48 48.72
CA ASN A 7 -13.75 -67.16 49.19
C ASN A 7 -14.14 -66.16 48.07
N PRO A 8 -15.24 -65.40 48.20
CA PRO A 8 -15.76 -64.58 47.11
C PRO A 8 -14.85 -63.38 46.80
N LEU A 9 -13.81 -63.19 47.62
CA LEU A 9 -12.80 -62.14 47.48
C LEU A 9 -11.63 -62.55 46.57
N ALA A 10 -11.45 -63.83 46.25
CA ALA A 10 -10.41 -64.28 45.31
C ALA A 10 -10.75 -63.96 43.84
N ALA A 11 -11.99 -63.55 43.57
CA ALA A 11 -12.45 -63.07 42.27
C ALA A 11 -12.38 -61.55 42.13
N LEU A 12 -11.75 -60.85 43.09
CA LEU A 12 -11.40 -59.43 42.92
C LEU A 12 -10.19 -59.34 41.99
N LYS A 13 -10.46 -59.54 40.69
CA LYS A 13 -9.55 -59.21 39.61
C LYS A 13 -9.18 -57.74 39.77
N ASP A 14 -7.88 -57.45 39.88
CA ASP A 14 -7.32 -56.10 39.88
C ASP A 14 -8.14 -55.20 38.95
N ILE A 15 -8.76 -54.17 39.51
CA ILE A 15 -9.34 -53.09 38.73
C ILE A 15 -8.16 -52.38 38.09
N HIS A 16 -7.75 -52.82 36.91
CA HIS A 16 -6.88 -52.04 36.04
C HIS A 16 -7.64 -50.74 35.74
N LEU A 17 -7.25 -49.66 36.44
CA LEU A 17 -7.62 -48.32 36.00
C LEU A 17 -7.15 -48.19 34.54
N PRO A 18 -8.00 -47.68 33.62
CA PRO A 18 -7.52 -47.40 32.29
C PRO A 18 -6.32 -46.46 32.44
N PRO A 19 -5.16 -46.77 31.81
CA PRO A 19 -4.04 -45.85 31.84
C PRO A 19 -4.59 -44.48 31.40
N VAL A 20 -4.26 -43.45 32.19
CA VAL A 20 -4.56 -42.04 31.89
C VAL A 20 -4.45 -41.89 30.38
N PRO A 21 -5.50 -41.46 29.65
CA PRO A 21 -5.45 -41.43 28.20
C PRO A 21 -4.18 -40.67 27.84
N GLY A 22 -3.16 -41.42 27.43
CA GLY A 22 -1.87 -40.88 27.08
C GLY A 22 -2.19 -39.81 26.07
N TRP A 23 -1.59 -38.64 26.24
CA TRP A 23 -1.73 -37.45 25.40
C TRP A 23 -1.52 -37.82 23.92
N PHE A 24 -2.51 -38.47 23.33
CA PHE A 24 -2.55 -38.89 21.95
C PHE A 24 -2.56 -37.59 21.17
N PRO A 25 -1.80 -37.50 20.07
CA PRO A 25 -1.58 -36.24 19.38
C PRO A 25 -2.95 -35.60 19.16
N PRO A 26 -3.16 -34.36 19.63
CA PRO A 26 -4.45 -33.70 19.51
C PRO A 26 -4.84 -33.81 18.04
N ALA A 27 -5.99 -34.44 17.78
CA ALA A 27 -6.41 -34.98 16.49
C ALA A 27 -5.83 -34.18 15.30
N PRO A 28 -5.36 -34.84 14.22
CA PRO A 28 -4.63 -34.20 13.11
C PRO A 28 -5.29 -32.95 12.50
N GLY A 29 -6.58 -32.70 12.77
CA GLY A 29 -7.27 -31.45 12.51
C GLY A 29 -6.67 -30.19 13.16
N TRP A 30 -5.95 -30.29 14.29
CA TRP A 30 -5.26 -29.14 14.89
C TRP A 30 -4.07 -28.67 14.06
N TRP A 31 -3.38 -29.59 13.40
CA TRP A 31 -2.32 -29.24 12.46
C TRP A 31 -2.90 -28.52 11.25
N ILE A 32 -4.04 -29.01 10.73
CA ILE A 32 -4.75 -28.34 9.63
C ILE A 32 -5.21 -26.94 10.07
N LEU A 33 -5.72 -26.79 11.29
CA LEU A 33 -6.13 -25.50 11.84
C LEU A 33 -4.94 -24.56 12.03
N GLY A 34 -3.81 -25.07 12.55
CA GLY A 34 -2.56 -24.34 12.73
C GLY A 34 -1.98 -23.87 11.40
N PHE A 35 -1.87 -24.76 10.40
CA PHE A 35 -1.44 -24.41 9.06
C PHE A 35 -2.38 -23.43 8.37
N SER A 36 -3.69 -23.61 8.52
CA SER A 36 -4.69 -22.69 7.97
C SER A 36 -4.54 -21.30 8.59
N LEU A 37 -4.36 -21.21 9.91
CA LEU A 37 -4.16 -19.93 10.59
C LEU A 37 -2.84 -19.27 10.18
N LEU A 38 -1.77 -20.06 10.04
CA LEU A 38 -0.47 -19.57 9.59
C LEU A 38 -0.54 -19.05 8.14
N ALA A 39 -1.22 -19.77 7.25
CA ALA A 39 -1.43 -19.37 5.87
C ALA A 39 -2.27 -18.09 5.78
N LEU A 40 -3.34 -17.99 6.58
CA LEU A 40 -4.19 -16.79 6.64
C LEU A 40 -3.40 -15.58 7.15
N SER A 41 -2.60 -15.77 8.20
CA SER A 41 -1.73 -14.74 8.76
C SER A 41 -0.65 -14.30 7.77
N GLY A 42 0.01 -15.25 7.10
CA GLY A 42 0.99 -14.97 6.05
C GLY A 42 0.38 -14.23 4.86
N TYR A 43 -0.81 -14.62 4.43
CA TYR A 43 -1.55 -13.95 3.36
C TYR A 43 -1.97 -12.53 3.76
N ALA A 44 -2.48 -12.34 4.97
CA ALA A 44 -2.84 -11.03 5.51
C ALA A 44 -1.59 -10.11 5.61
N PHE A 45 -0.47 -10.64 6.11
CA PHE A 45 0.79 -9.93 6.17
C PHE A 45 1.33 -9.57 4.79
N TYR A 46 1.26 -10.49 3.83
CA TYR A 46 1.67 -10.25 2.44
C TYR A 46 0.84 -9.12 1.81
N LYS A 47 -0.49 -9.17 1.94
CA LYS A 47 -1.38 -8.10 1.47
C LYS A 47 -1.11 -6.77 2.17
N TRP A 48 -0.86 -6.77 3.48
CA TRP A 48 -0.52 -5.56 4.22
C TRP A 48 0.82 -4.96 3.77
N ARG A 49 1.84 -5.79 3.57
CA ARG A 49 3.16 -5.36 3.08
C ARG A 49 3.07 -4.80 1.66
N GLN A 50 2.31 -5.44 0.77
CA GLN A 50 2.06 -4.89 -0.56
C GLN A 50 1.39 -3.51 -0.47
N ARG A 51 0.34 -3.36 0.34
CA ARG A 51 -0.33 -2.06 0.55
C ARG A 51 0.64 -0.98 1.04
N GLN A 52 1.49 -1.30 2.01
CA GLN A 52 2.51 -0.39 2.54
C GLN A 52 3.50 0.07 1.46
N LEU A 53 3.98 -0.85 0.61
CA LEU A 53 4.93 -0.53 -0.46
C LEU A 53 4.35 0.47 -1.46
N PHE A 54 3.06 0.38 -1.80
CA PHE A 54 2.43 1.32 -2.73
C PHE A 54 2.01 2.64 -2.08
N LEU A 55 1.70 2.66 -0.79
CA LEU A 55 1.24 3.88 -0.10
C LEU A 55 2.38 4.78 0.35
N ARG A 56 3.54 4.20 0.72
CA ARG A 56 4.73 4.94 1.16
C ARG A 56 5.18 6.04 0.19
N PRO A 57 5.42 5.77 -1.12
CA PRO A 57 5.88 6.81 -2.04
C PRO A 57 4.88 7.96 -2.16
N ILE A 58 3.57 7.68 -2.11
CA ILE A 58 2.53 8.72 -2.17
C ILE A 58 2.57 9.60 -0.92
N THR A 59 2.69 8.99 0.27
CA THR A 59 2.77 9.76 1.52
C THR A 59 4.03 10.62 1.61
N LEU A 60 5.15 10.16 1.04
CA LEU A 60 6.38 10.94 0.98
C LEU A 60 6.25 12.11 0.01
N ALA A 61 5.72 11.87 -1.19
CA ALA A 61 5.49 12.92 -2.18
C ALA A 61 4.54 14.02 -1.66
N LEU A 62 3.47 13.65 -0.95
CA LEU A 62 2.56 14.63 -0.34
C LEU A 62 3.23 15.46 0.76
N ARG A 63 4.10 14.83 1.57
CA ARG A 63 4.86 15.55 2.61
C ARG A 63 5.85 16.53 1.99
N GLU A 64 6.59 16.11 0.97
CA GLU A 64 7.52 16.99 0.26
C GLU A 64 6.79 18.15 -0.38
N LEU A 65 5.65 17.91 -1.04
CA LEU A 65 4.81 18.97 -1.63
C LEU A 65 4.36 19.98 -0.57
N SER A 66 3.98 19.53 0.63
CA SER A 66 3.57 20.41 1.74
C SER A 66 4.71 21.25 2.34
N GLN A 67 5.96 20.89 2.07
CA GLN A 67 7.13 21.64 2.51
C GLN A 67 7.55 22.75 1.52
N LEU A 68 6.95 22.77 0.33
CA LEU A 68 7.26 23.76 -0.70
C LEU A 68 6.60 25.11 -0.40
N GLU A 69 7.32 26.19 -0.69
CA GLU A 69 6.84 27.56 -0.50
C GLU A 69 5.97 28.02 -1.68
N LEU A 70 4.71 27.55 -1.71
CA LEU A 70 3.77 27.85 -2.81
C LEU A 70 3.30 29.33 -2.84
N LYS A 71 3.53 30.09 -1.77
CA LYS A 71 3.00 31.47 -1.58
C LYS A 71 4.02 32.58 -1.78
N SER A 72 5.22 32.23 -2.25
CA SER A 72 6.27 33.24 -2.41
C SER A 72 5.95 34.18 -3.57
N ASN A 73 6.20 35.47 -3.38
CA ASN A 73 6.12 36.49 -4.44
C ASN A 73 7.49 36.75 -5.10
N ASP A 74 8.54 36.10 -4.61
CA ASP A 74 9.88 36.23 -5.18
C ASP A 74 10.00 35.36 -6.45
N PRO A 75 10.28 35.94 -7.63
CA PRO A 75 10.38 35.19 -8.88
C PRO A 75 11.40 34.05 -8.82
N ASP A 76 12.53 34.23 -8.11
CA ASP A 76 13.57 33.21 -8.02
C ASP A 76 13.09 32.02 -7.19
N ILE A 77 12.39 32.29 -6.08
CA ILE A 77 11.77 31.26 -5.25
C ILE A 77 10.68 30.55 -6.04
N GLN A 78 9.84 31.29 -6.77
CA GLN A 78 8.79 30.70 -7.59
C GLN A 78 9.34 29.76 -8.68
N CYS A 79 10.44 30.16 -9.35
CA CYS A 79 11.10 29.33 -10.37
C CYS A 79 11.58 28.02 -9.75
N ARG A 80 12.25 28.12 -8.60
CA ARG A 80 12.76 26.97 -7.87
C ARG A 80 11.64 26.05 -7.40
N THR A 81 10.57 26.60 -6.83
CA THR A 81 9.41 25.83 -6.37
C THR A 81 8.75 25.10 -7.53
N LEU A 82 8.60 25.73 -8.69
CA LEU A 82 8.08 25.08 -9.90
C LEU A 82 8.93 23.87 -10.32
N GLN A 83 10.26 24.04 -10.35
CA GLN A 83 11.19 22.95 -10.67
C GLN A 83 11.14 21.82 -9.63
N GLU A 84 11.01 22.15 -8.36
CA GLU A 84 10.87 21.18 -7.26
C GLU A 84 9.57 20.37 -7.41
N ILE A 85 8.45 21.01 -7.75
CA ILE A 85 7.17 20.32 -8.04
C ILE A 85 7.33 19.36 -9.23
N SER A 86 7.87 19.84 -10.35
CA SER A 86 8.07 19.04 -11.57
C SER A 86 8.98 17.83 -11.32
N THR A 87 10.09 18.05 -10.61
CA THR A 87 11.04 16.99 -10.25
C THR A 87 10.42 15.98 -9.30
N LEU A 88 9.69 16.44 -8.29
CA LEU A 88 8.97 15.59 -7.33
C LEU A 88 7.97 14.69 -8.05
N LEU A 89 7.15 15.25 -8.94
CA LEU A 89 6.15 14.51 -9.68
C LEU A 89 6.79 13.47 -10.61
N ARG A 90 7.87 13.83 -11.31
CA ARG A 90 8.61 12.91 -12.19
C ARG A 90 9.25 11.78 -11.41
N ARG A 91 9.92 12.08 -10.29
CA ARG A 91 10.51 11.09 -9.38
C ARG A 91 9.44 10.17 -8.80
N PHE A 92 8.29 10.71 -8.39
CA PHE A 92 7.15 9.94 -7.94
C PHE A 92 6.68 8.98 -9.04
N CYS A 93 6.53 9.45 -10.28
CA CYS A 93 6.07 8.61 -11.38
C CYS A 93 7.06 7.49 -11.73
N LEU A 94 8.36 7.75 -11.68
CA LEU A 94 9.41 6.73 -11.90
C LEU A 94 9.43 5.65 -10.82
N VAL A 95 9.12 6.01 -9.57
CA VAL A 95 9.06 5.05 -8.45
C VAL A 95 7.74 4.29 -8.42
N PHE A 96 6.64 4.96 -8.74
CA PHE A 96 5.29 4.42 -8.60
C PHE A 96 4.82 3.65 -9.85
N PHE A 97 5.23 4.08 -11.04
CA PHE A 97 4.93 3.40 -12.31
C PHE A 97 6.18 2.68 -12.84
N THR A 98 5.97 1.64 -13.66
CA THR A 98 7.07 0.88 -14.23
C THR A 98 7.98 1.78 -15.06
N HIS A 99 9.29 1.80 -14.77
CA HIS A 99 10.30 2.66 -15.41
C HIS A 99 10.17 2.75 -16.94
N ARG A 100 9.83 1.63 -17.60
CA ARG A 100 9.66 1.54 -19.07
C ARG A 100 8.52 2.40 -19.62
N GLN A 101 7.52 2.72 -18.81
CA GLN A 101 6.37 3.53 -19.23
C GLN A 101 6.63 5.04 -19.10
N VAL A 102 7.60 5.46 -18.28
CA VAL A 102 7.79 6.88 -17.91
C VAL A 102 9.10 7.44 -18.45
N ALA A 103 10.16 6.64 -18.56
CA ALA A 103 11.51 7.13 -18.89
C ALA A 103 11.66 7.78 -20.28
N GLY A 104 10.69 7.57 -21.19
CA GLY A 104 10.68 8.18 -22.52
C GLY A 104 9.61 9.27 -22.71
N LEU A 105 8.86 9.63 -21.66
CA LEU A 105 7.79 10.63 -21.77
C LEU A 105 8.36 12.04 -21.59
N CYS A 106 8.19 12.86 -22.63
CA CYS A 106 8.59 14.27 -22.65
C CYS A 106 7.49 15.11 -23.32
N GLY A 107 7.44 16.41 -23.00
CA GLY A 107 6.50 17.33 -23.65
C GLY A 107 5.04 16.91 -23.45
N GLN A 108 4.25 16.96 -24.53
CA GLN A 108 2.83 16.62 -24.49
C GLN A 108 2.56 15.18 -24.02
N SER A 109 3.43 14.22 -24.37
CA SER A 109 3.26 12.82 -23.96
C SER A 109 3.31 12.63 -22.44
N TRP A 110 4.02 13.50 -21.74
CA TRP A 110 4.04 13.54 -20.27
C TRP A 110 2.70 14.04 -19.72
N LEU A 111 2.13 15.11 -20.30
CA LEU A 111 0.84 15.65 -19.89
C LEU A 111 -0.30 14.65 -20.14
N ASP A 112 -0.29 14.01 -21.30
CA ASP A 112 -1.27 12.99 -21.67
C ASP A 112 -1.22 11.80 -20.70
N PHE A 113 -0.01 11.37 -20.32
CA PHE A 113 0.17 10.34 -19.30
C PHE A 113 -0.41 10.77 -17.94
N LEU A 114 -0.14 11.99 -17.48
CA LEU A 114 -0.68 12.49 -16.22
C LEU A 114 -2.22 12.50 -16.23
N LYS A 115 -2.83 12.93 -17.33
CA LYS A 115 -4.29 12.93 -17.53
C LYS A 115 -4.87 11.52 -17.57
N GLU A 116 -4.26 10.62 -18.32
CA GLU A 116 -4.66 9.21 -18.38
C GLU A 116 -4.67 8.59 -16.97
N ARG A 117 -3.62 8.86 -16.19
CA ARG A 117 -3.49 8.36 -14.82
C ARG A 117 -4.38 9.08 -13.82
N ALA A 118 -4.78 10.32 -14.08
CA ALA A 118 -5.79 11.03 -13.28
C ALA A 118 -7.15 10.36 -13.40
N GLY A 119 -7.48 9.86 -14.61
CA GLY A 119 -8.74 9.21 -14.92
C GLY A 119 -9.87 10.22 -15.09
N GLU A 120 -10.57 10.12 -16.22
CA GLU A 120 -11.54 11.08 -16.74
C GLU A 120 -12.65 11.51 -15.76
N LYS A 121 -12.95 10.68 -14.77
CA LYS A 121 -14.03 10.91 -13.79
C LYS A 121 -13.58 11.51 -12.46
N ASP A 122 -12.31 11.33 -12.07
CA ASP A 122 -11.86 11.69 -10.72
C ASP A 122 -11.26 13.11 -10.68
N LEU A 123 -10.65 13.58 -11.78
CA LEU A 123 -10.05 14.91 -11.86
C LEU A 123 -10.19 15.47 -13.28
N LYS A 124 -10.91 16.59 -13.42
CA LYS A 124 -10.92 17.39 -14.65
C LYS A 124 -9.69 18.29 -14.65
N ILE A 125 -8.54 17.72 -14.99
CA ILE A 125 -7.30 18.48 -15.13
C ILE A 125 -7.22 19.03 -16.55
N THR A 126 -7.04 20.33 -16.67
CA THR A 126 -6.94 21.00 -17.98
C THR A 126 -5.46 21.06 -18.42
N ASP A 127 -5.20 21.08 -19.73
CA ASP A 127 -3.82 21.25 -20.24
C ASP A 127 -3.15 22.49 -19.66
N ALA A 128 -3.88 23.60 -19.55
CA ALA A 128 -3.39 24.86 -19.02
C ALA A 128 -2.86 24.75 -17.58
N GLU A 129 -3.44 23.86 -16.76
CA GLU A 129 -3.03 23.66 -15.37
C GLU A 129 -1.75 22.82 -15.24
N LEU A 130 -1.49 21.94 -16.22
CA LEU A 130 -0.29 21.07 -16.22
C LEU A 130 0.83 21.61 -17.10
N LEU A 131 0.53 22.58 -17.97
CA LEU A 131 1.48 23.22 -18.87
C LEU A 131 2.77 23.71 -18.17
N PRO A 132 2.71 24.27 -16.94
CA PRO A 132 3.91 24.67 -16.20
C PRO A 132 4.85 23.51 -15.81
N LEU A 133 4.37 22.26 -15.83
CA LEU A 133 5.16 21.08 -15.46
C LEU A 133 6.00 20.51 -16.61
N LEU A 134 5.89 21.07 -17.80
CA LEU A 134 6.76 20.71 -18.92
C LEU A 134 8.20 21.11 -18.57
N GLU A 135 9.14 20.17 -18.69
CA GLU A 135 10.58 20.38 -18.43
C GLU A 135 11.18 21.56 -19.22
N GLU A 136 10.49 22.00 -20.27
CA GLU A 136 10.88 23.10 -21.14
C GLU A 136 10.18 24.43 -20.80
N ALA A 137 9.54 24.58 -19.63
CA ALA A 137 8.77 25.77 -19.27
C ALA A 137 9.66 27.02 -19.10
N TYR A 138 10.05 27.59 -20.25
CA TYR A 138 10.32 28.99 -20.51
C TYR A 138 8.99 29.80 -20.42
N ALA A 139 8.12 29.43 -19.49
CA ALA A 139 6.97 30.23 -19.15
C ALA A 139 7.47 31.29 -18.17
N PRO A 140 7.16 32.58 -18.37
CA PRO A 140 7.47 33.59 -17.38
C PRO A 140 6.78 33.18 -16.08
N VAL A 141 7.59 32.81 -15.08
CA VAL A 141 7.13 32.29 -13.78
C VAL A 141 6.14 33.23 -13.09
N ALA A 142 6.24 34.53 -13.40
CA ALA A 142 5.29 35.56 -12.98
C ALA A 142 3.83 35.32 -13.40
N ALA A 143 3.54 34.45 -14.36
CA ALA A 143 2.20 34.10 -14.81
C ALA A 143 1.69 32.76 -14.25
N VAL A 144 2.50 32.04 -13.48
CA VAL A 144 2.15 30.71 -12.96
C VAL A 144 1.61 30.82 -11.54
N ASP A 145 0.37 30.42 -11.34
CA ASP A 145 -0.22 30.24 -10.02
C ASP A 145 0.29 28.93 -9.40
N LEU A 146 1.34 29.03 -8.58
CA LEU A 146 1.95 27.89 -7.89
C LEU A 146 1.02 27.27 -6.85
N GLU A 147 0.14 28.05 -6.23
CA GLU A 147 -0.85 27.51 -5.29
C GLU A 147 -1.84 26.63 -6.04
N ALA A 148 -2.37 27.09 -7.18
CA ALA A 148 -3.25 26.30 -8.03
C ALA A 148 -2.56 25.04 -8.53
N LEU A 149 -1.31 25.15 -9.00
CA LEU A 149 -0.52 24.01 -9.47
C LEU A 149 -0.28 22.98 -8.35
N GLY A 150 0.16 23.44 -7.18
CA GLY A 150 0.35 22.59 -6.01
C GLY A 150 -0.92 21.84 -5.62
N ASN A 151 -2.07 22.53 -5.62
CA ASN A 151 -3.37 21.93 -5.37
C ASN A 151 -3.75 20.86 -6.41
N VAL A 152 -3.45 21.08 -7.69
CA VAL A 152 -3.70 20.09 -8.76
C VAL A 152 -2.83 18.86 -8.55
N VAL A 153 -1.53 19.04 -8.26
CA VAL A 153 -0.59 17.95 -8.00
C VAL A 153 -0.98 17.17 -6.75
N GLU A 154 -1.39 17.85 -5.67
CA GLU A 154 -1.87 17.21 -4.45
C GLU A 154 -3.10 16.34 -4.73
N LYS A 155 -4.11 16.89 -5.40
CA LYS A 155 -5.32 16.17 -5.79
C LYS A 155 -4.99 14.95 -6.64
N TRP A 156 -4.05 15.08 -7.58
CA TRP A 156 -3.59 13.99 -8.41
C TRP A 156 -2.92 12.86 -7.59
N LEU A 157 -2.02 13.19 -6.67
CA LEU A 157 -1.38 12.23 -5.76
C LEU A 157 -2.41 11.51 -4.87
N VAL A 158 -3.40 12.24 -4.36
CA VAL A 158 -4.52 11.67 -3.58
C VAL A 158 -5.38 10.74 -4.44
N ALA A 159 -5.63 11.06 -5.70
CA ALA A 159 -6.36 10.18 -6.63
C ALA A 159 -5.60 8.86 -6.84
N GLN A 160 -4.26 8.89 -6.98
CA GLN A 160 -3.45 7.67 -7.04
C GLN A 160 -3.61 6.81 -5.79
N LYS A 161 -3.65 7.43 -4.60
CA LYS A 161 -3.90 6.73 -3.32
C LYS A 161 -5.24 5.98 -3.31
N ARG A 162 -6.30 6.60 -3.82
CA ARG A 162 -7.65 6.02 -3.90
C ARG A 162 -7.69 4.82 -4.85
N LYS A 163 -7.03 4.92 -6.01
CA LYS A 163 -6.95 3.84 -7.01
C LYS A 163 -6.20 2.62 -6.45
N THR A 164 -5.11 2.83 -5.73
CA THR A 164 -4.36 1.76 -5.04
C THR A 164 -5.23 1.06 -3.98
N ARG A 165 -6.05 1.82 -3.23
CA ARG A 165 -6.93 1.25 -2.20
C ARG A 165 -8.07 0.40 -2.79
N ARG A 166 -8.62 0.77 -3.96
CA ARG A 166 -9.71 0.03 -4.62
C ARG A 166 -9.26 -1.30 -5.25
N ARG A 167 -7.98 -1.44 -5.61
CA ARG A 167 -7.45 -2.65 -6.25
C ARG A 167 -7.01 -3.77 -5.28
N SER A 168 -7.04 -3.54 -3.96
CA SER A 168 -6.51 -4.50 -2.96
C SER A 168 -7.57 -5.25 -2.18
#